data_AF-A0A960RJ62-F1
#
_entry.id   AF-A0A960RJ62-F1
#
_cell.length_a   1.000
_cell.length_b   1.000
_cell.length_c   1.000
_cell.angle_alpha   90.00
_cell.angle_beta   90.00
_cell.angle_gamma   90.00
#
_symmetry.space_group_name_H-M   'P 1'
#
loop_
_entity.id
_entity.type
_entity.pdbx_description
1 polymer ?
#
loop_
_entity_poly.entity_id
_entity_poly.type
_entity_poly.pdbx_seq_one_letter_code
_entity_poly.pdbx_strand_id
1 'polypeptide(L)'
;NRRAEAVLRIERKFTIASDAEATIASAGLLGTNYISIDLGSPDAAPLQPGAEISTRVSADLNAIMTQLGELGGKLEGALGSIGEMFQGDEKQPGLFQRLDKLLADNSTKIDGVMTNLQEITDKISQGDGTLGKLVNDPKLHDELLATVTEIKSAATDARTFVSNAQELVDHVKTGQGTLGALIYDEKAGADLKATTANLRSVSDKLAKGEGTLGKLINDDTLYTSARSTLQKADRALDGMSDSGPITAVGVVANALF
;
A
#
# COMPACT_ATOMS: atom_id res chain seq x y z
N ASN A 1 6.83 -7.86 62.41
CA ASN A 1 6.26 -9.08 61.81
C ASN A 1 5.18 -9.65 62.72
N ARG A 2 3.91 -9.37 62.43
CA ARG A 2 2.77 -9.97 63.12
C ARG A 2 2.42 -11.26 62.39
N ARG A 3 2.80 -12.41 62.95
CA ARG A 3 2.36 -13.73 62.48
C ARG A 3 1.25 -14.22 63.41
N ALA A 4 0.19 -14.76 62.83
CA ALA A 4 -0.84 -15.47 63.58
C ALA A 4 -0.45 -16.95 63.63
N GLU A 5 -0.54 -17.55 64.82
CA GLU A 5 -0.25 -18.97 65.03
C GLU A 5 -1.57 -19.69 65.35
N ALA A 6 -1.81 -20.81 64.68
CA ALA A 6 -2.97 -21.66 64.92
C ALA A 6 -2.50 -23.05 65.37
N VAL A 7 -2.80 -23.42 66.61
CA VAL A 7 -2.48 -24.74 67.15
C VAL A 7 -3.63 -25.70 66.82
N LEU A 8 -3.35 -26.73 66.03
CA LEU A 8 -4.34 -27.71 65.59
C LEU A 8 -4.32 -28.95 66.46
N ARG A 9 -5.49 -29.51 66.74
CA ARG A 9 -5.64 -30.84 67.34
C ARG A 9 -6.20 -31.79 66.29
N ILE A 10 -5.38 -32.73 65.85
CA ILE A 10 -5.69 -33.65 64.75
C ILE A 10 -5.86 -35.06 65.32
N GLU A 11 -6.89 -35.78 64.86
CA GLU A 11 -7.13 -37.15 65.30
C GLU A 11 -6.02 -38.09 64.82
N ARG A 12 -5.53 -38.97 65.70
CA ARG A 12 -4.40 -39.89 65.44
C ARG A 12 -4.60 -40.89 64.30
N LYS A 13 -5.84 -41.02 63.80
CA LYS A 13 -6.15 -41.88 62.65
C LYS A 13 -5.62 -41.30 61.33
N PHE A 14 -5.30 -40.01 61.29
CA PHE A 14 -4.71 -39.35 60.13
C PHE A 14 -3.19 -39.23 60.33
N THR A 15 -2.43 -39.66 59.32
CA THR A 15 -0.97 -39.46 59.27
C THR A 15 -0.69 -38.25 58.40
N ILE A 16 0.07 -37.29 58.92
CA ILE A 16 0.50 -36.09 58.20
C ILE A 16 1.99 -36.24 57.94
N ALA A 17 2.40 -36.10 56.68
CA ALA A 17 3.80 -36.17 56.31
C ALA A 17 4.56 -34.88 56.69
N SER A 18 5.88 -34.98 56.79
CA SER A 18 6.77 -33.86 57.11
C SER A 18 6.81 -32.77 56.03
N ASP A 19 6.39 -33.09 54.80
CA ASP A 19 6.26 -32.17 53.67
C ASP A 19 4.82 -31.66 53.48
N ALA A 20 3.92 -31.92 54.42
CA ALA A 20 2.55 -31.43 54.37
C ALA A 20 2.49 -29.90 54.29
N GLU A 21 1.49 -29.41 53.56
CA GLU A 21 1.25 -27.98 53.41
C GLU A 21 -0.15 -27.59 53.88
N ALA A 22 -0.21 -26.54 54.71
CA ALA A 22 -1.45 -25.93 55.16
C ALA A 22 -1.77 -24.69 54.32
N THR A 23 -3.03 -24.52 53.95
CA THR A 23 -3.54 -23.34 53.24
C THR A 23 -4.83 -22.86 53.89
N ILE A 24 -5.02 -21.55 54.01
CA ILE A 24 -6.31 -21.00 54.40
C ILE A 24 -7.22 -21.01 53.17
N ALA A 25 -8.30 -21.77 53.24
CA ALA A 25 -9.31 -21.87 52.20
C ALA A 25 -10.65 -21.32 52.68
N SER A 26 -11.47 -20.85 51.76
CA SER A 26 -12.84 -20.41 52.04
C SER A 26 -13.85 -21.39 51.46
N ALA A 27 -14.89 -21.73 52.22
CA ALA A 27 -16.00 -22.54 51.74
C ALA A 27 -17.01 -21.66 50.97
N GLY A 28 -16.63 -21.20 49.77
CA GLY A 28 -17.48 -20.35 48.91
C GLY A 28 -17.32 -18.84 49.13
N LEU A 29 -18.16 -18.05 48.45
CA LEU A 29 -18.05 -16.57 48.38
C LEU A 29 -18.48 -15.83 49.66
N LEU A 30 -19.29 -16.45 50.51
CA LEU A 30 -19.78 -15.90 51.78
C LEU A 30 -19.46 -16.82 52.98
N GLY A 31 -18.59 -17.81 52.76
CA GLY A 31 -18.34 -18.90 53.70
C GLY A 31 -17.38 -18.56 54.84
N THR A 32 -17.25 -19.49 55.77
CA THR A 32 -16.23 -19.44 56.81
C THR A 32 -14.87 -19.89 56.26
N ASN A 33 -13.81 -19.26 56.76
CA ASN A 33 -12.44 -19.71 56.49
C ASN A 33 -12.14 -20.99 57.26
N TYR A 34 -11.47 -21.94 56.62
CA TYR A 34 -10.96 -23.15 57.24
C TYR A 34 -9.50 -23.36 56.83
N ILE A 35 -8.78 -24.13 57.65
CA ILE A 35 -7.41 -24.56 57.33
C ILE A 35 -7.54 -25.87 56.57
N SER A 36 -7.17 -25.85 55.30
CA SER A 36 -7.00 -27.05 54.48
C SER A 36 -5.57 -27.55 54.66
N ILE A 37 -5.40 -28.85 54.92
CA ILE A 37 -4.07 -29.48 55.01
C ILE A 37 -3.98 -30.51 53.90
N ASP A 38 -3.01 -30.33 53.00
CA ASP A 38 -2.56 -31.40 52.13
C ASP A 38 -1.66 -32.33 52.96
N LEU A 39 -1.98 -33.63 52.98
CA LEU A 39 -1.32 -34.58 53.87
C LEU A 39 0.15 -34.85 53.50
N GLY A 40 0.60 -34.38 52.35
CA GLY A 40 1.95 -34.58 51.84
C GLY A 40 2.16 -35.97 51.25
N SER A 41 3.42 -36.30 50.99
CA SER A 41 3.78 -37.52 50.26
C SER A 41 3.68 -38.77 51.15
N PRO A 42 3.19 -39.92 50.65
CA PRO A 42 3.03 -41.14 51.45
C PRO A 42 4.34 -41.75 51.95
N ASP A 43 5.45 -41.50 51.24
CA ASP A 43 6.78 -42.02 51.56
C ASP A 43 7.61 -41.07 52.46
N ALA A 44 7.10 -39.86 52.71
CA ALA A 44 7.77 -38.89 53.56
C ALA A 44 7.59 -39.25 55.05
N ALA A 45 8.59 -38.90 55.87
CA ALA A 45 8.57 -39.22 57.28
C ALA A 45 7.36 -38.56 57.97
N PRO A 46 6.69 -39.24 58.93
CA PRO A 46 5.52 -38.69 59.61
C PRO A 46 5.91 -37.50 60.49
N LEU A 47 5.09 -36.44 60.43
CA LEU A 47 5.26 -35.23 61.21
C LEU A 47 5.03 -35.53 62.71
N GLN A 48 5.97 -35.07 63.55
CA GLN A 48 5.93 -35.33 64.99
C GLN A 48 4.97 -34.37 65.70
N PRO A 49 4.34 -34.78 66.83
CA PRO A 49 3.52 -33.87 67.64
C PRO A 49 4.28 -32.62 68.06
N GLY A 50 3.68 -31.45 67.84
CA GLY A 50 4.29 -30.14 68.14
C GLY A 50 5.18 -29.56 67.03
N ALA A 51 5.36 -30.28 65.92
CA ALA A 51 6.03 -29.72 64.74
C ALA A 51 5.11 -28.75 63.96
N GLU A 52 5.73 -27.79 63.26
CA GLU A 52 5.07 -26.78 62.44
C GLU A 52 4.80 -27.32 61.02
N ILE A 53 3.62 -27.02 60.46
CA ILE A 53 3.26 -27.36 59.07
C ILE A 53 3.57 -26.16 58.17
N SER A 54 4.21 -26.39 57.04
CA SER A 54 4.52 -25.34 56.06
C SER A 54 3.24 -24.71 55.51
N THR A 55 3.17 -23.38 55.42
CA THR A 55 1.97 -22.71 54.88
C THR A 55 2.15 -22.25 53.45
N ARG A 56 1.16 -22.47 52.59
CA ARG A 56 1.05 -21.86 51.26
C ARG A 56 0.05 -20.71 51.26
N VAL A 57 0.37 -19.64 50.53
CA VAL A 57 -0.54 -18.51 50.32
C VAL A 57 -1.60 -18.91 49.30
N SER A 58 -2.87 -18.80 49.68
CA SER A 58 -4.01 -18.98 48.76
C SER A 58 -4.23 -17.72 47.93
N ALA A 59 -4.77 -17.87 46.72
CA ALA A 59 -5.16 -16.73 45.90
C ALA A 59 -6.29 -15.95 46.57
N ASP A 60 -6.05 -14.65 46.83
CA ASP A 60 -7.06 -13.78 47.42
C ASP A 60 -8.07 -13.36 46.34
N LEU A 61 -9.28 -13.93 46.42
CA LEU A 61 -10.37 -13.61 45.50
C LEU A 61 -10.72 -12.12 45.51
N ASN A 62 -10.57 -11.43 46.65
CA ASN A 62 -10.82 -9.99 46.71
C ASN A 62 -9.79 -9.22 45.87
N ALA A 63 -8.52 -9.62 45.92
CA ALA A 63 -7.47 -9.00 45.11
C ALA A 63 -7.73 -9.19 43.61
N ILE A 64 -8.23 -10.35 43.19
CA ILE A 64 -8.61 -10.62 41.80
C ILE A 64 -9.79 -9.73 41.38
N MET A 65 -10.81 -9.61 42.23
CA MET A 65 -11.98 -8.74 41.96
C MET A 65 -11.58 -7.26 41.88
N THR A 66 -10.67 -6.80 42.72
CA THR A 66 -10.10 -5.44 42.64
C THR A 66 -9.36 -5.22 41.32
N GLN A 67 -8.50 -6.16 40.92
CA GLN A 67 -7.78 -6.09 39.64
C GLN A 67 -8.73 -6.09 38.43
N LEU A 68 -9.81 -6.87 38.49
CA LEU A 68 -10.85 -6.88 37.45
C LEU A 68 -11.60 -5.54 37.38
N GLY A 69 -11.90 -4.92 38.53
CA GLY A 69 -12.50 -3.57 38.58
C GLY A 69 -11.58 -2.50 38.00
N GLU A 70 -10.30 -2.53 38.34
CA GLU A 70 -9.29 -1.62 37.77
C GLU A 70 -9.13 -1.81 36.25
N LEU A 71 -9.16 -3.06 35.78
CA LEU A 71 -9.12 -3.37 34.35
C LEU A 71 -10.36 -2.81 33.63
N GLY A 72 -11.55 -2.96 34.24
CA GLY A 72 -12.79 -2.38 33.73
C GLY A 72 -12.69 -0.86 33.59
N GLY A 73 -12.19 -0.17 34.62
CA GLY A 73 -12.00 1.28 34.57
C GLY A 73 -10.98 1.73 33.52
N LYS A 74 -9.88 0.99 33.32
CA LYS A 74 -8.91 1.28 32.24
C LYS A 74 -9.51 1.10 30.86
N LEU A 75 -10.33 0.06 30.67
CA LEU A 75 -11.02 -0.19 29.41
C LEU A 75 -12.06 0.91 29.11
N GLU A 76 -12.84 1.31 30.12
CA GLU A 76 -13.80 2.41 29.99
C GLU A 76 -13.10 3.73 29.64
N GLY A 77 -11.97 4.03 30.30
CA GLY A 77 -11.14 5.20 29.97
C GLY A 77 -10.61 5.17 28.53
N ALA A 78 -10.13 4.02 28.06
CA ALA A 78 -9.65 3.88 26.68
C ALA A 78 -10.76 4.07 25.64
N LEU A 79 -11.95 3.53 25.92
CA LEU A 79 -13.13 3.73 25.07
C LEU A 79 -13.60 5.19 25.08
N GLY A 80 -13.54 5.85 26.23
CA GLY A 80 -13.81 7.28 26.37
C GLY A 80 -12.86 8.14 25.54
N SER A 81 -11.55 7.92 25.65
CA SER A 81 -10.55 8.64 24.86
C SER A 81 -10.71 8.44 23.36
N ILE A 82 -11.08 7.24 22.91
CA ILE A 82 -11.40 6.99 21.50
C ILE A 82 -12.65 7.80 21.10
N GLY A 83 -13.70 7.79 21.92
CA GLY A 83 -14.91 8.60 21.70
C GLY A 83 -14.61 10.09 21.58
N GLU A 84 -13.78 10.62 22.48
CA GLU A 84 -13.31 12.02 22.47
C GLU A 84 -12.47 12.35 21.23
N MET A 85 -11.61 11.43 20.77
CA MET A 85 -10.87 11.64 19.51
C MET A 85 -11.81 11.77 18.31
N PHE A 86 -12.88 10.98 18.26
CA PHE A 86 -13.83 11.00 17.14
C PHE A 86 -14.81 12.17 17.20
N GLN A 87 -15.43 12.43 18.36
CA GLN A 87 -16.41 13.50 18.54
C GLN A 87 -15.77 14.88 18.77
N GLY A 88 -14.55 14.91 19.30
CA GLY A 88 -13.89 16.13 19.76
C GLY A 88 -14.27 16.49 21.19
N ASP A 89 -13.50 17.41 21.76
CA ASP A 89 -13.82 18.08 23.02
C ASP A 89 -14.02 19.59 22.78
N GLU A 90 -14.32 20.37 23.83
CA GLU A 90 -14.50 21.83 23.72
C GLU A 90 -13.26 22.58 23.18
N LYS A 91 -12.08 21.98 23.23
CA LYS A 91 -10.78 22.59 22.88
C LYS A 91 -10.19 22.05 21.58
N GLN A 92 -10.55 20.84 21.18
CA GLN A 92 -10.00 20.13 20.05
C GLN A 92 -11.12 19.54 19.20
N PRO A 93 -11.23 19.98 17.93
CA PRO A 93 -12.20 19.39 17.03
C PRO A 93 -11.89 17.91 16.81
N GLY A 94 -12.95 17.10 16.78
CA GLY A 94 -12.87 15.66 16.57
C GLY A 94 -12.40 15.32 15.17
N LEU A 95 -12.08 14.04 14.94
CA LEU A 95 -11.63 13.55 13.64
C LEU A 95 -12.63 13.86 12.52
N PHE A 96 -13.93 13.73 12.77
CA PHE A 96 -14.95 14.03 11.74
C PHE A 96 -14.93 15.50 11.33
N GLN A 97 -14.86 16.41 12.30
CA GLN A 97 -14.80 17.85 12.02
C GLN A 97 -13.52 18.25 11.31
N ARG A 98 -12.38 17.62 11.63
CA ARG A 98 -11.11 17.84 10.92
C ARG A 98 -11.18 17.32 9.49
N LEU A 99 -11.80 16.15 9.27
CA LEU A 99 -12.02 15.59 7.93
C LEU A 99 -12.95 16.48 7.11
N ASP A 100 -14.09 16.88 7.68
CA ASP A 100 -15.03 17.80 7.03
C ASP A 100 -14.34 19.11 6.65
N LYS A 101 -13.50 19.65 7.55
CA LYS A 101 -12.70 20.84 7.27
C LYS A 101 -11.70 20.62 6.14
N LEU A 102 -10.98 19.49 6.13
CA LEU A 102 -10.03 19.18 5.05
C LEU A 102 -10.75 19.01 3.70
N LEU A 103 -11.92 18.38 3.69
CA LEU A 103 -12.74 18.25 2.49
C LEU A 103 -13.26 19.60 2.02
N ALA A 104 -13.79 20.42 2.94
CA ALA A 104 -14.29 21.75 2.63
C ALA A 104 -13.18 22.71 2.14
N ASP A 105 -12.02 22.70 2.79
CA ASP A 105 -10.88 23.57 2.43
C ASP A 105 -10.25 23.17 1.07
N ASN A 106 -10.48 21.92 0.61
CA ASN A 106 -9.96 21.43 -0.66
C ASN A 106 -11.02 21.20 -1.75
N SER A 107 -12.32 21.31 -1.44
CA SER A 107 -13.40 21.06 -2.39
C SER A 107 -13.25 21.94 -3.63
N THR A 108 -13.01 23.24 -3.47
CA THR A 108 -12.81 24.17 -4.60
C THR A 108 -11.61 23.81 -5.47
N LYS A 109 -10.53 23.27 -4.88
CA LYS A 109 -9.36 22.81 -5.66
C LYS A 109 -9.67 21.53 -6.40
N ILE A 110 -10.36 20.60 -5.75
CA ILE A 110 -10.81 19.34 -6.35
C ILE A 110 -11.77 19.64 -7.50
N ASP A 111 -12.74 20.54 -7.31
CA ASP A 111 -13.69 20.99 -8.34
C ASP A 111 -12.97 21.64 -9.52
N GLY A 112 -11.98 22.50 -9.26
CA GLY A 112 -11.17 23.12 -10.31
C GLY A 112 -10.37 22.10 -11.12
N VAL A 113 -9.76 21.10 -10.46
CA VAL A 113 -9.08 20.00 -11.14
C VAL A 113 -10.07 19.18 -11.97
N MET A 114 -11.25 18.86 -11.42
CA MET A 114 -12.26 18.09 -12.12
C MET A 114 -12.84 18.84 -13.32
N THR A 115 -13.09 20.13 -13.19
CA THR A 115 -13.55 20.98 -14.31
C THR A 115 -12.50 21.02 -15.42
N ASN A 116 -11.21 21.18 -15.08
CA ASN A 116 -10.14 21.16 -16.07
C ASN A 116 -10.00 19.79 -16.75
N LEU A 117 -10.12 18.69 -15.97
CA LEU A 117 -10.09 17.34 -16.52
C LEU A 117 -11.28 17.10 -17.44
N GLN A 118 -12.48 17.51 -17.05
CA GLN A 118 -13.67 17.43 -17.89
C GLN A 118 -13.47 18.22 -19.19
N GLU A 119 -12.98 19.46 -19.13
CA GLU A 119 -12.71 20.27 -20.33
C GLU A 119 -11.68 19.61 -21.26
N ILE A 120 -10.60 19.04 -20.71
CA ILE A 120 -9.59 18.32 -21.49
C ILE A 120 -10.19 17.07 -22.11
N THR A 121 -10.93 16.27 -21.34
CA THR A 121 -11.56 15.04 -21.83
C THR A 121 -12.62 15.34 -22.88
N ASP A 122 -13.41 16.40 -22.70
CA ASP A 122 -14.38 16.86 -23.70
C ASP A 122 -13.67 17.26 -25.00
N LYS A 123 -12.60 18.05 -24.93
CA LYS A 123 -11.79 18.39 -26.10
C LYS A 123 -11.20 17.15 -26.78
N ILE A 124 -10.73 16.18 -26.00
CA ILE A 124 -10.25 14.91 -26.57
C ILE A 124 -11.40 14.18 -27.24
N SER A 125 -12.53 13.98 -26.57
CA SER A 125 -13.70 13.24 -27.08
C SER A 125 -14.30 13.87 -28.33
N GLN A 126 -14.37 15.20 -28.39
CA GLN A 126 -14.88 15.97 -29.52
C GLN A 126 -13.89 16.05 -30.69
N GLY A 127 -12.65 15.59 -30.51
CA GLY A 127 -11.63 15.65 -31.55
C GLY A 127 -10.95 17.02 -31.68
N ASP A 128 -11.08 17.88 -30.68
CA ASP A 128 -10.51 19.23 -30.68
C ASP A 128 -9.01 19.23 -30.34
N GLY A 129 -8.27 20.11 -31.01
CA GLY A 129 -6.82 20.21 -30.85
C GLY A 129 -6.05 19.03 -31.46
N THR A 130 -4.73 19.00 -31.26
CA THR A 130 -3.88 17.96 -31.85
C THR A 130 -4.08 16.60 -31.20
N LEU A 131 -4.30 16.55 -29.88
CA LEU A 131 -4.58 15.30 -29.16
C LEU A 131 -5.97 14.75 -29.49
N GLY A 132 -7.00 15.60 -29.54
CA GLY A 132 -8.34 15.15 -29.95
C GLY A 132 -8.34 14.59 -31.37
N LYS A 133 -7.71 15.29 -32.33
CA LYS A 133 -7.55 14.78 -33.71
C LYS A 133 -6.75 13.48 -33.75
N LEU A 134 -5.66 13.38 -33.01
CA LEU A 134 -4.85 12.15 -32.96
C LEU A 134 -5.63 10.95 -32.41
N VAL A 135 -6.50 11.16 -31.42
CA VAL A 135 -7.26 10.07 -30.78
C VAL A 135 -8.48 9.65 -31.62
N ASN A 136 -9.12 10.58 -32.33
CA ASN A 136 -10.42 10.33 -32.98
C ASN A 136 -10.40 10.33 -34.51
N ASP A 137 -9.36 10.86 -35.16
CA ASP A 137 -9.30 10.90 -36.63
C ASP A 137 -8.69 9.61 -37.19
N PRO A 138 -9.48 8.75 -37.86
CA PRO A 138 -8.97 7.51 -38.45
C PRO A 138 -7.97 7.79 -39.59
N LYS A 139 -8.10 8.91 -40.30
CA LYS A 139 -7.17 9.27 -41.39
C LYS A 139 -5.80 9.59 -40.86
N LEU A 140 -5.72 10.29 -39.72
CA LEU A 140 -4.43 10.62 -39.10
C LEU A 140 -3.72 9.34 -38.63
N HIS A 141 -4.47 8.36 -38.11
CA HIS A 141 -3.94 7.04 -37.80
C HIS A 141 -3.39 6.35 -39.05
N ASP A 142 -4.16 6.34 -40.14
CA ASP A 142 -3.76 5.69 -41.39
C ASP A 142 -2.53 6.38 -42.03
N GLU A 143 -2.48 7.71 -42.00
CA GLU A 143 -1.34 8.51 -42.46
C GLU A 143 -0.10 8.30 -41.58
N LEU A 144 -0.27 8.19 -40.25
CA LEU A 144 0.83 7.86 -39.34
C LEU A 144 1.36 6.45 -39.61
N LEU A 145 0.48 5.47 -39.79
CA LEU A 145 0.86 4.10 -40.10
C LEU A 145 1.58 4.02 -41.46
N ALA A 146 1.09 4.76 -42.47
CA ALA A 146 1.73 4.88 -43.76
C ALA A 146 3.12 5.52 -43.64
N THR A 147 3.25 6.63 -42.91
CA THR A 147 4.53 7.31 -42.66
C THR A 147 5.52 6.39 -41.94
N VAL A 148 5.08 5.66 -40.92
CA VAL A 148 5.91 4.67 -40.22
C VAL A 148 6.35 3.56 -41.17
N THR A 149 5.47 3.11 -42.07
CA THR A 149 5.78 2.10 -43.08
C THR A 149 6.82 2.62 -44.08
N GLU A 150 6.70 3.86 -44.55
CA GLU A 150 7.67 4.50 -45.43
C GLU A 150 9.03 4.70 -44.74
N ILE A 151 9.03 5.15 -43.47
CA ILE A 151 10.26 5.27 -42.67
C ILE A 151 10.93 3.90 -42.51
N LYS A 152 10.15 2.84 -42.25
CA LYS A 152 10.67 1.48 -42.14
C LYS A 152 11.26 0.99 -43.48
N SER A 153 10.63 1.32 -44.60
CA SER A 153 11.15 1.02 -45.94
C SER A 153 12.44 1.78 -46.20
N ALA A 154 12.47 3.09 -45.97
CA ALA A 154 13.66 3.92 -46.14
C ALA A 154 14.82 3.47 -45.23
N ALA A 155 14.53 3.05 -44.00
CA ALA A 155 15.54 2.46 -43.11
C ALA A 155 16.08 1.12 -43.63
N THR A 156 15.22 0.33 -44.28
CA THR A 156 15.61 -0.93 -44.93
C THR A 156 16.48 -0.66 -46.16
N ASP A 157 16.10 0.29 -47.01
CA ASP A 157 16.86 0.71 -48.19
C ASP A 157 18.21 1.31 -47.79
N ALA A 158 18.24 2.15 -46.75
CA ALA A 158 19.47 2.69 -46.20
C ALA A 158 20.39 1.58 -45.67
N ARG A 159 19.84 0.56 -44.98
CA ARG A 159 20.61 -0.58 -44.52
C ARG A 159 21.19 -1.39 -45.69
N THR A 160 20.41 -1.59 -46.75
CA THR A 160 20.86 -2.26 -47.99
C THR A 160 21.96 -1.46 -48.68
N PHE A 161 21.78 -0.15 -48.84
CA PHE A 161 22.79 0.74 -49.42
C PHE A 161 24.09 0.71 -48.63
N VAL A 162 24.01 0.78 -47.29
CA VAL A 162 25.18 0.69 -46.41
C VAL A 162 25.89 -0.65 -46.56
N SER A 163 25.15 -1.75 -46.67
CA SER A 163 25.70 -3.07 -46.92
C SER A 163 26.45 -3.12 -48.25
N ASN A 164 25.83 -2.63 -49.33
CA ASN A 164 26.43 -2.60 -50.66
C ASN A 164 27.65 -1.68 -50.73
N ALA A 165 27.62 -0.55 -50.01
CA ALA A 165 28.74 0.37 -49.91
C ALA A 165 29.92 -0.25 -49.14
N GLN A 166 29.65 -1.02 -48.08
CA GLN A 166 30.68 -1.79 -47.37
C GLN A 166 31.33 -2.82 -48.29
N GLU A 167 30.53 -3.58 -49.05
CA GLU A 167 31.01 -4.56 -50.02
C GLU A 167 31.87 -3.91 -51.12
N LEU A 168 31.45 -2.76 -51.65
CA LEU A 168 32.23 -1.99 -52.63
C LEU A 168 33.56 -1.50 -52.05
N VAL A 169 33.56 -0.96 -50.82
CA VAL A 169 34.78 -0.53 -50.13
C VAL A 169 35.74 -1.70 -49.92
N ASP A 170 35.22 -2.88 -49.58
CA ASP A 170 36.02 -4.09 -49.41
C ASP A 170 36.60 -4.57 -50.75
N HIS A 171 35.83 -4.53 -51.85
CA HIS A 171 36.31 -4.84 -53.21
C HIS A 171 37.36 -3.84 -53.74
N VAL A 172 37.23 -2.56 -53.37
CA VAL A 172 38.22 -1.53 -53.71
C VAL A 172 39.51 -1.74 -52.91
N LYS A 173 39.42 -2.08 -51.62
CA LYS A 173 40.60 -2.40 -50.79
C LYS A 173 41.35 -3.65 -51.25
N THR A 174 40.67 -4.62 -51.85
CA THR A 174 41.29 -5.83 -52.41
C THR A 174 41.86 -5.62 -53.83
N GLY A 175 41.75 -4.41 -54.38
CA GLY A 175 42.40 -4.01 -55.64
C GLY A 175 41.72 -4.51 -56.91
N GLN A 176 40.46 -4.94 -56.86
CA GLN A 176 39.73 -5.44 -58.02
C GLN A 176 38.76 -4.38 -58.58
N GLY A 177 39.20 -3.58 -59.56
CA GLY A 177 38.30 -2.77 -60.40
C GLY A 177 38.89 -1.45 -60.96
N THR A 178 38.48 -1.07 -62.18
CA THR A 178 38.94 0.14 -62.92
C THR A 178 38.34 1.46 -62.41
N LEU A 179 37.49 1.42 -61.37
CA LEU A 179 36.80 2.58 -60.80
C LEU A 179 37.51 3.22 -59.60
N GLY A 180 38.62 2.63 -59.12
CA GLY A 180 39.32 3.07 -57.90
C GLY A 180 39.98 4.45 -57.96
N ALA A 181 40.03 5.12 -59.12
CA ALA A 181 40.77 6.36 -59.32
C ALA A 181 39.91 7.64 -59.43
N LEU A 182 38.57 7.55 -59.47
CA LEU A 182 37.67 8.72 -59.60
C LEU A 182 36.85 9.04 -58.35
N ILE A 183 36.83 8.16 -57.35
CA ILE A 183 36.08 8.32 -56.09
C ILE A 183 37.06 8.28 -54.91
N TYR A 184 38.05 9.16 -54.93
CA TYR A 184 38.96 9.37 -53.80
C TYR A 184 39.00 10.86 -53.46
N ASP A 185 37.83 11.46 -53.24
CA ASP A 185 37.77 12.62 -52.34
C ASP A 185 37.66 12.06 -50.92
N GLU A 186 38.73 12.18 -50.16
CA GLU A 186 38.85 11.73 -48.77
C GLU A 186 37.70 12.27 -47.90
N LYS A 187 37.19 13.46 -48.28
CA LYS A 187 36.05 14.11 -47.63
C LYS A 187 34.73 13.40 -47.91
N ALA A 188 34.50 12.96 -49.14
CA ALA A 188 33.29 12.22 -49.50
C ALA A 188 33.21 10.86 -48.79
N GLY A 189 34.33 10.15 -48.64
CA GLY A 189 34.40 8.91 -47.88
C GLY A 189 34.16 9.12 -46.38
N ALA A 190 34.71 10.19 -45.80
CA ALA A 190 34.50 10.56 -44.41
C ALA A 190 33.05 10.96 -44.12
N ASP A 191 32.45 11.79 -44.98
CA ASP A 191 31.06 12.26 -44.86
C ASP A 191 30.07 11.10 -45.03
N LEU A 192 30.34 10.17 -45.95
CA LEU A 192 29.55 8.96 -46.12
C LEU A 192 29.62 8.07 -44.87
N LYS A 193 30.83 7.84 -44.33
CA LYS A 193 31.03 7.04 -43.12
C LYS A 193 30.32 7.64 -41.90
N ALA A 194 30.41 8.96 -41.73
CA ALA A 194 29.72 9.67 -40.66
C ALA A 194 28.19 9.57 -40.79
N THR A 195 27.66 9.75 -42.00
CA THR A 195 26.23 9.62 -42.30
C THR A 195 25.73 8.20 -42.01
N THR A 196 26.47 7.19 -42.47
CA THR A 196 26.15 5.78 -42.20
C THR A 196 26.15 5.46 -40.70
N ALA A 197 27.13 5.97 -39.95
CA ALA A 197 27.20 5.76 -38.51
C ALA A 197 26.00 6.40 -37.79
N ASN A 198 25.62 7.63 -38.18
CA ASN A 198 24.48 8.33 -37.63
C ASN A 198 23.16 7.62 -37.95
N LEU A 199 22.97 7.18 -39.20
CA LEU A 199 21.78 6.41 -39.61
C LEU A 199 21.67 5.11 -38.82
N ARG A 200 22.77 4.36 -38.69
CA ARG A 200 22.79 3.13 -37.89
C ARG A 200 22.41 3.39 -36.44
N SER A 201 22.97 4.43 -35.83
CA SER A 201 22.65 4.81 -34.45
C SER A 201 21.17 5.17 -34.28
N VAL A 202 20.58 5.94 -35.21
CA VAL A 202 19.15 6.30 -35.15
C VAL A 202 18.27 5.08 -35.37
N SER A 203 18.57 4.24 -36.36
CA SER A 203 17.84 3.00 -36.61
C SER A 203 17.91 2.03 -35.43
N ASP A 204 19.06 1.89 -34.79
CA ASP A 204 19.22 1.03 -33.62
C ASP A 204 18.41 1.55 -32.43
N LYS A 205 18.39 2.87 -32.19
CA LYS A 205 17.55 3.48 -31.16
C LYS A 205 16.06 3.26 -31.43
N LEU A 206 15.62 3.44 -32.67
CA LEU A 206 14.24 3.21 -33.08
C LEU A 206 13.83 1.75 -32.88
N ALA A 207 14.66 0.81 -33.35
CA ALA A 207 14.43 -0.62 -33.21
C ALA A 207 14.37 -1.08 -31.75
N LYS A 208 15.19 -0.47 -30.88
CA LYS A 208 15.19 -0.73 -29.42
C LYS A 208 14.08 -0.02 -28.66
N GLY A 209 13.27 0.81 -29.33
CA GLY A 209 12.21 1.59 -28.67
C GLY A 209 12.74 2.74 -27.81
N GLU A 210 13.95 3.22 -28.06
CA GLU A 210 14.56 4.34 -27.33
C GLU A 210 14.05 5.69 -27.84
N GLY A 211 13.81 6.64 -26.92
CA GLY A 211 13.24 7.95 -27.24
C GLY A 211 11.71 7.95 -27.43
N THR A 212 11.11 9.11 -27.67
CA THR A 212 9.64 9.26 -27.80
C THR A 212 9.09 8.57 -29.05
N LEU A 213 9.77 8.70 -30.19
CA LEU A 213 9.45 7.99 -31.45
C LEU A 213 9.65 6.48 -31.35
N GLY A 214 10.74 6.04 -30.70
CA GLY A 214 10.99 4.62 -30.46
C GLY A 214 9.88 3.97 -29.63
N LYS A 215 9.49 4.61 -28.52
CA LYS A 215 8.37 4.15 -27.69
C LYS A 215 7.04 4.17 -28.46
N LEU A 216 6.76 5.22 -29.22
CA LEU A 216 5.52 5.32 -29.99
C LEU A 216 5.38 4.23 -31.06
N ILE A 217 6.48 3.84 -31.71
CA ILE A 217 6.47 2.82 -32.76
C ILE A 217 6.43 1.39 -32.20
N ASN A 218 7.01 1.14 -31.01
CA ASN A 218 7.13 -0.20 -30.44
C ASN A 218 6.11 -0.52 -29.32
N ASP A 219 5.36 0.46 -28.83
CA ASP A 219 4.50 0.27 -27.66
C ASP A 219 3.01 0.26 -28.03
N ASP A 220 2.48 -0.93 -28.29
CA ASP A 220 1.06 -1.19 -28.55
C ASP A 220 0.16 -0.85 -27.33
N THR A 221 0.74 -0.67 -26.14
CA THR A 221 -0.01 -0.50 -24.89
C THR A 221 -0.31 0.96 -24.56
N LEU A 222 0.37 1.92 -25.20
CA LEU A 222 0.16 3.35 -24.96
C LEU A 222 -1.28 3.78 -25.26
N TYR A 223 -1.84 3.35 -26.39
CA TYR A 223 -3.23 3.66 -26.77
C TYR A 223 -4.22 3.07 -25.76
N THR A 224 -4.05 1.81 -25.40
CA THR A 224 -4.91 1.10 -24.45
C THR A 224 -4.85 1.73 -23.05
N SER A 225 -3.66 2.14 -22.62
CA SER A 225 -3.44 2.77 -21.32
C SER A 225 -4.03 4.19 -21.27
N ALA A 226 -3.88 4.96 -22.34
CA ALA A 226 -4.50 6.28 -22.46
C ALA A 226 -6.04 6.18 -22.42
N ARG A 227 -6.63 5.26 -23.19
CA ARG A 227 -8.07 5.00 -23.18
C ARG A 227 -8.58 4.53 -21.83
N SER A 228 -7.86 3.64 -21.14
CA SER A 228 -8.23 3.18 -19.79
C SER A 228 -8.16 4.31 -18.76
N THR A 229 -7.17 5.19 -18.88
CA THR A 229 -7.03 6.36 -17.99
C THR A 229 -8.19 7.33 -18.20
N LEU A 230 -8.55 7.63 -19.44
CA LEU A 230 -9.71 8.47 -19.78
C LEU A 230 -11.02 7.86 -19.26
N GLN A 231 -11.25 6.55 -19.45
CA GLN A 231 -12.43 5.88 -18.91
C GLN A 231 -12.51 5.89 -17.38
N LYS A 232 -11.38 5.86 -16.68
CA LYS A 232 -11.35 5.97 -15.22
C LYS A 232 -11.60 7.40 -14.77
N ALA A 233 -11.09 8.38 -15.51
CA ALA A 233 -11.37 9.79 -15.27
C ALA A 233 -12.85 10.10 -15.46
N ASP A 234 -13.48 9.66 -16.56
CA ASP A 234 -14.91 9.84 -16.82
C ASP A 234 -15.77 9.28 -15.69
N ARG A 235 -15.49 8.05 -15.24
CA ARG A 235 -16.25 7.44 -14.11
C ARG A 235 -16.05 8.18 -12.79
N ALA A 236 -14.87 8.75 -12.55
CA ALA A 236 -14.62 9.54 -11.36
C ALA A 236 -15.38 10.88 -11.41
N LEU A 237 -15.46 11.50 -12.59
CA LEU A 237 -16.23 12.71 -12.85
C LEU A 237 -17.74 12.45 -12.72
N ASP A 238 -18.24 11.37 -13.31
CA ASP A 238 -19.65 10.94 -13.19
C ASP A 238 -20.04 10.67 -11.73
N GLY A 239 -19.20 9.95 -10.98
CA GLY A 239 -19.43 9.65 -9.57
C GLY A 239 -19.44 10.89 -8.67
N MET A 240 -18.69 11.93 -9.04
CA MET A 240 -18.74 13.23 -8.35
C MET A 240 -19.93 14.07 -8.75
N SER A 241 -20.37 14.01 -10.01
CA SER A 241 -21.56 14.71 -10.49
C SER A 241 -22.85 14.11 -9.92
N ASP A 242 -22.87 12.81 -9.62
CA ASP A 242 -24.03 12.10 -9.05
C ASP A 242 -24.13 12.26 -7.52
N SER A 243 -23.01 12.60 -6.86
CA SER A 243 -23.02 13.17 -5.51
C SER A 243 -23.27 14.68 -5.59
N GLY A 244 -24.53 15.08 -5.83
CA GLY A 244 -24.98 16.46 -5.64
C GLY A 244 -24.55 17.02 -4.26
N PRO A 245 -24.56 18.36 -4.07
CA PRO A 245 -24.07 18.98 -2.85
C PRO A 245 -24.67 18.24 -1.65
N ILE A 246 -23.82 17.80 -0.72
CA ILE A 246 -24.26 17.28 0.57
C ILE A 246 -24.86 18.47 1.32
N THR A 247 -26.08 18.85 0.97
CA THR A 247 -26.96 19.62 1.81
C THR A 247 -27.27 18.70 2.97
N ALA A 248 -26.51 18.89 4.05
CA ALA A 248 -26.82 18.39 5.37
C ALA A 248 -28.20 18.93 5.79
N VAL A 249 -29.27 18.28 5.34
CA VAL A 249 -30.65 18.49 5.78
C VAL A 249 -31.12 17.14 6.30
N GLY A 250 -30.75 16.83 7.55
CA GLY A 250 -31.10 15.54 8.14
C GLY A 250 -30.97 15.42 9.65
N VAL A 251 -30.54 16.47 10.38
CA VAL A 251 -30.40 16.38 11.86
C VAL A 251 -30.78 17.71 12.54
N VAL A 252 -31.94 18.29 12.23
CA VAL A 252 -32.62 19.22 13.16
C VAL A 252 -34.14 19.09 12.98
N ALA A 253 -34.73 17.98 13.41
CA ALA A 253 -36.20 17.86 13.47
C ALA A 253 -36.68 16.90 14.57
N ASN A 254 -35.99 16.82 15.72
CA ASN A 254 -36.51 16.05 16.86
C ASN A 254 -36.19 16.65 18.25
N ALA A 255 -35.98 17.96 18.33
CA ALA A 255 -35.76 18.68 19.59
C ALA A 255 -36.95 19.59 20.00
N LEU A 256 -38.07 19.52 19.30
CA LEU A 256 -39.31 20.22 19.68
C LEU A 256 -40.50 19.34 19.35
N PHE A 257 -40.80 18.38 20.24
CA PHE A 257 -42.12 18.01 20.77
C PHE A 257 -41.93 17.02 21.91
#